data_AF-A0A0L6VY23-F1
#
_entry.id   AF-A0A0L6VY23-F1
#
_cell.length_a   1.000
_cell.length_b   1.000
_cell.length_c   1.000
_cell.angle_alpha   90.00
_cell.angle_beta   90.00
_cell.angle_gamma   90.00
#
_symmetry.space_group_name_H-M   'P 1'
#
loop_
_entity.id
_entity.type
_entity.pdbx_description
1 polymer ?
#
loop_
_entity_poly.entity_id
_entity_poly.type
_entity_poly.pdbx_seq_one_letter_code
_entity_poly.pdbx_strand_id
1 'polypeptide(L)'
;MFMNKYGLSYVVDMDQVAYLRFVIYSKSVSISPKKLKNFRDKIRKMTPRNHGLSVKEMVEKLNPVLRGWANYFRIANCRTVFAELMG
;
A
#
# COMPACT_ATOMS: atom_id res chain seq x y z
N MET A 1 -18.37 -14.77 14.28
CA MET A 1 -16.96 -15.22 14.36
C MET A 1 -17.01 -16.69 14.73
N PHE A 2 -16.49 -17.55 13.87
CA PHE A 2 -16.51 -19.00 14.06
C PHE A 2 -15.06 -19.51 13.98
N MET A 3 -14.68 -20.49 14.79
CA MET A 3 -13.40 -21.18 14.63
C MET A 3 -13.62 -22.48 13.89
N ASN A 4 -12.82 -22.72 12.85
CA ASN A 4 -12.76 -24.02 12.18
C ASN A 4 -11.34 -24.62 12.30
N LYS A 5 -11.19 -25.86 11.85
CA LYS A 5 -9.92 -26.63 11.82
C LYS A 5 -8.73 -25.88 11.18
N TYR A 6 -8.99 -24.88 10.34
CA TYR A 6 -7.99 -24.11 9.60
C TYR A 6 -7.76 -22.70 10.18
N GLY A 7 -8.47 -22.32 11.25
CA GLY A 7 -8.28 -21.06 11.96
C GLY A 7 -9.57 -20.27 12.22
N LEU A 8 -9.39 -19.02 12.62
CA LEU A 8 -10.47 -18.05 12.84
C LEU A 8 -11.14 -17.67 11.52
N SER A 9 -12.41 -18.01 11.36
CA SER A 9 -13.24 -17.58 10.24
C SER A 9 -14.23 -16.49 10.70
N TYR A 10 -14.37 -15.47 9.86
CA TYR A 10 -15.36 -14.41 10.04
C TYR A 10 -16.28 -14.41 8.83
N VAL A 11 -17.59 -14.53 9.09
CA VAL A 11 -18.61 -14.22 8.08
C VAL A 11 -18.76 -12.71 8.13
N VAL A 12 -18.29 -12.05 7.08
CA VAL A 12 -18.46 -10.63 6.83
C VAL A 12 -19.43 -10.47 5.68
N ASP A 13 -20.31 -9.48 5.77
CA ASP A 13 -21.13 -9.08 4.65
C ASP A 13 -20.22 -8.70 3.45
N MET A 14 -20.63 -9.09 2.24
CA MET A 14 -19.80 -9.04 1.02
C MET A 14 -19.50 -7.61 0.54
N ASP A 15 -20.09 -6.60 1.17
CA ASP A 15 -19.93 -5.19 0.84
C ASP A 15 -18.47 -4.71 0.94
N GLN A 16 -17.72 -5.17 1.95
CA GLN A 16 -16.29 -4.86 2.08
C GLN A 16 -15.54 -5.88 2.96
N VAL A 17 -14.50 -6.50 2.41
CA VAL A 17 -13.64 -7.46 3.12
C VAL A 17 -12.21 -6.94 3.20
N ALA A 18 -11.71 -6.75 4.43
CA ALA A 18 -10.30 -6.47 4.66
C ALA A 18 -9.50 -7.77 4.57
N TYR A 19 -8.55 -7.85 3.63
CA TYR A 19 -7.68 -9.02 3.48
C TYR A 19 -6.29 -8.62 2.97
N LEU A 20 -5.23 -9.17 3.57
CA LEU A 20 -3.83 -8.94 3.19
C LEU A 20 -3.49 -7.47 2.86
N ARG A 21 -4.01 -6.52 3.67
CA ARG A 21 -3.80 -5.06 3.56
C ARG A 21 -4.54 -4.37 2.41
N PHE A 22 -5.42 -5.10 1.73
CA PHE A 22 -6.40 -4.59 0.80
C PHE A 22 -7.78 -4.49 1.47
N VAL A 23 -8.58 -3.54 1.00
CA VAL A 23 -10.02 -3.53 1.20
C VAL A 23 -10.63 -3.96 -0.13
N ILE A 24 -11.23 -5.15 -0.12
CA ILE A 24 -11.85 -5.78 -1.29
C ILE A 24 -13.32 -5.41 -1.24
N TYR A 25 -13.76 -4.60 -2.19
CA TYR A 25 -15.16 -4.33 -2.47
C TYR A 25 -15.66 -5.30 -3.56
N SER A 26 -16.97 -5.46 -3.67
CA SER A 26 -17.59 -6.32 -4.69
C SER A 26 -17.16 -6.00 -6.13
N LYS A 27 -16.77 -4.74 -6.43
CA LYS A 27 -16.36 -4.27 -7.76
C LYS A 27 -14.94 -3.70 -7.85
N SER A 28 -14.24 -3.53 -6.73
CA SER A 28 -12.93 -2.87 -6.72
C SER A 28 -12.05 -3.34 -5.56
N VAL A 29 -10.74 -3.19 -5.71
CA VAL A 29 -9.78 -3.48 -4.64
C VAL A 29 -9.06 -2.18 -4.35
N SER A 30 -9.18 -1.68 -3.11
CA SER A 30 -8.54 -0.45 -2.67
C SER A 30 -7.47 -0.71 -1.61
N ILE A 31 -6.51 0.20 -1.53
CA ILE A 31 -5.46 0.18 -0.51
C ILE A 31 -6.03 0.77 0.78
N SER A 32 -5.82 0.10 1.91
CA SER A 32 -6.22 0.68 3.21
C SER A 32 -5.57 2.07 3.41
N PRO A 33 -6.36 3.12 3.73
CA PRO A 33 -5.83 4.48 3.94
C PRO A 33 -4.68 4.55 4.95
N LYS A 34 -4.74 3.72 5.99
CA LYS A 34 -3.67 3.59 7.02
C LYS A 34 -2.34 3.17 6.40
N LYS A 35 -2.35 2.26 5.42
CA LYS A 35 -1.13 1.80 4.75
C LYS A 35 -0.58 2.84 3.80
N LEU A 36 -1.45 3.57 3.11
CA LEU A 36 -1.05 4.67 2.25
C LEU A 36 -0.38 5.79 3.06
N LYS A 37 -0.94 6.14 4.23
CA LYS A 37 -0.33 7.08 5.17
C LYS A 37 1.05 6.61 5.64
N ASN A 38 1.15 5.36 6.11
CA ASN A 38 2.42 4.80 6.57
C ASN A 38 3.49 4.78 5.48
N PHE A 39 3.09 4.54 4.23
CA PHE A 39 4.00 4.61 3.09
C PHE A 39 4.50 6.03 2.84
N ARG A 40 3.60 7.03 2.80
CA ARG A 40 3.97 8.45 2.69
C ARG A 40 4.91 8.88 3.82
N ASP A 41 4.65 8.46 5.05
CA ASP A 41 5.51 8.74 6.20
C ASP A 41 6.89 8.08 6.07
N LYS A 42 6.97 6.86 5.51
CA LYS A 42 8.25 6.20 5.24
C LYS A 42 9.06 6.98 4.20
N ILE A 43 8.43 7.40 3.09
CA ILE A 43 9.08 8.21 2.06
C ILE A 43 9.59 9.52 2.65
N ARG A 44 8.75 10.23 3.42
CA ARG A 44 9.14 11.48 4.09
C ARG A 44 10.34 11.34 5.02
N LYS A 45 10.45 10.21 5.73
CA LYS A 45 11.63 9.90 6.57
C LYS A 45 12.89 9.58 5.76
N MET A 46 12.72 9.03 4.56
CA MET A 46 13.82 8.73 3.63
C MET A 46 14.28 9.95 2.84
N THR A 47 13.45 10.99 2.73
CA THR A 47 13.75 12.26 2.05
C THR A 47 13.78 13.46 3.01
N PRO A 48 14.64 13.46 4.06
CA PRO A 48 14.74 14.61 4.95
C PRO A 48 15.39 15.81 4.26
N ARG A 49 14.91 17.02 4.58
CA ARG A 49 15.35 18.28 3.94
C ARG A 49 16.79 18.66 4.29
N ASN A 50 17.25 18.31 5.49
CA ASN A 50 18.64 18.48 5.93
C ASN A 50 19.32 17.11 6.00
N HIS A 51 19.99 16.72 4.92
CA HIS A 51 20.79 15.50 4.88
C HIS A 51 22.08 15.72 4.10
N GLY A 52 23.12 14.96 4.45
CA GLY A 52 24.43 15.02 3.79
C GLY A 52 24.56 14.10 2.57
N LEU A 53 23.47 13.49 2.09
CA LEU A 53 23.51 12.65 0.87
C LEU A 53 23.27 13.51 -0.37
N SER A 54 23.85 13.11 -1.50
CA SER A 54 23.49 13.69 -2.78
C SER A 54 22.07 13.29 -3.19
N VAL A 55 21.43 14.12 -4.03
CA VAL A 55 20.10 13.81 -4.60
C VAL A 55 20.11 12.47 -5.32
N LYS A 56 21.21 12.13 -6.01
CA LYS A 56 21.37 10.86 -6.72
C LYS A 56 21.30 9.67 -5.76
N GLU A 57 22.04 9.71 -4.65
CA GLU A 57 22.02 8.65 -3.64
C GLU A 57 20.65 8.53 -2.95
N MET A 58 19.95 9.65 -2.75
CA MET A 58 18.58 9.63 -2.25
C MET A 58 17.66 8.88 -3.23
N VAL A 59 17.72 9.19 -4.52
CA VAL A 59 16.92 8.54 -5.56
C VAL A 59 17.25 7.05 -5.67
N GLU A 60 18.53 6.68 -5.62
CA GLU A 60 18.97 5.28 -5.64
C GLU A 60 18.42 4.49 -4.44
N LYS A 61 18.35 5.10 -3.25
CA LYS A 61 17.74 4.49 -2.07
C LYS A 61 16.22 4.42 -2.14
N LEU A 62 15.58 5.39 -2.78
CA LEU A 62 14.12 5.47 -2.87
C LEU A 62 13.55 4.48 -3.89
N ASN A 63 14.24 4.29 -5.02
CA ASN A 63 13.79 3.49 -6.15
C ASN A 63 13.37 2.05 -5.79
N PRO A 64 14.15 1.26 -5.03
CA PRO A 64 13.75 -0.09 -4.62
C PRO A 64 12.48 -0.10 -3.77
N VAL A 65 12.30 0.90 -2.90
CA VAL A 65 11.12 1.01 -2.03
C VAL A 65 9.88 1.33 -2.84
N LEU A 66 9.97 2.28 -3.77
CA LEU A 66 8.89 2.63 -4.69
C LEU A 66 8.51 1.45 -5.58
N ARG A 67 9.49 0.75 -6.17
CA ARG A 67 9.26 -0.43 -7.01
C ARG A 67 8.60 -1.57 -6.24
N GLY A 68 9.07 -1.87 -5.02
CA GLY A 68 8.48 -2.92 -4.18
C GLY A 68 7.03 -2.60 -3.80
N TRP A 69 6.76 -1.33 -3.47
CA TRP A 69 5.40 -0.88 -3.18
C TRP A 69 4.49 -0.95 -4.41
N ALA A 70 4.97 -0.47 -5.56
CA ALA A 70 4.24 -0.56 -6.82
C ALA A 70 3.92 -2.01 -7.22
N ASN A 71 4.90 -2.91 -7.13
CA ASN A 71 4.71 -4.33 -7.44
C ASN A 71 3.69 -5.00 -6.51
N TYR A 72 3.75 -4.69 -5.20
CA TYR A 72 2.82 -5.25 -4.22
C TYR A 72 1.38 -4.78 -4.43
N PHE A 73 1.19 -3.49 -4.77
CA PHE A 73 -0.14 -2.91 -4.96
C PHE A 73 -0.65 -2.99 -6.41
N ARG A 74 0.16 -3.46 -7.36
CA ARG A 74 -0.23 -3.67 -8.77
C ARG A 74 -1.44 -4.57 -8.96
N ILE A 75 -1.69 -5.49 -8.03
CA ILE A 75 -2.79 -6.48 -8.07
C ILE A 75 -4.12 -5.83 -7.66
N ALA A 76 -4.10 -4.86 -6.75
CA ALA A 76 -5.25 -4.00 -6.59
C ALA A 76 -5.37 -3.18 -7.86
N ASN A 77 -6.59 -2.97 -8.34
CA ASN A 77 -6.91 -2.29 -9.60
C ASN A 77 -6.57 -0.78 -9.50
N CYS A 78 -5.31 -0.46 -9.24
CA CYS A 78 -4.80 0.85 -8.86
C CYS A 78 -4.40 1.68 -10.07
N ARG A 79 -4.80 1.30 -11.29
CA ARG A 79 -4.51 2.10 -12.49
C ARG A 79 -4.98 3.54 -12.29
N THR A 80 -6.14 3.73 -11.66
CA THR A 80 -6.69 5.04 -11.31
C THR A 80 -5.90 5.74 -10.19
N VAL A 81 -5.56 5.01 -9.11
CA VAL A 81 -4.81 5.57 -7.96
C VAL A 81 -3.39 5.99 -8.35
N PHE A 82 -2.73 5.22 -9.21
CA PHE A 82 -1.41 5.59 -9.75
C PHE A 82 -1.50 6.77 -10.71
N ALA A 83 -2.57 6.90 -11.51
CA ALA A 83 -2.79 8.06 -12.35
C ALA A 83 -3.01 9.34 -11.53
N GLU A 84 -3.79 9.27 -10.44
CA GLU A 84 -4.02 10.41 -9.53
C GLU A 84 -2.79 10.81 -8.70
N LEU A 85 -1.88 9.87 -8.41
CA LEU A 85 -0.66 10.17 -7.66
C LEU A 85 0.47 10.74 -8.53
N MET A 86 0.39 10.58 -9.86
CA MET A 86 1.44 10.94 -10.82
C MET A 86 1.08 12.15 -11.72
N GLY A 87 -0.15 12.64 -11.63
CA GLY A 87 -0.57 13.94 -12.19
C GLY A 87 -0.33 15.07 -11.19
#